data_AF-A0A7K6N2H9-F1
#
_entry.id   AF-A0A7K6N2H9-F1
#
_cell.length_a   1.000
_cell.length_b   1.000
_cell.length_c   1.000
_cell.angle_alpha   90.00
_cell.angle_beta   90.00
_cell.angle_gamma   90.00
#
_symmetry.space_group_name_H-M   'P 1'
#
loop_
_entity.id
_entity.type
_entity.pdbx_description
1 polymer ?
#
loop_
_entity_poly.entity_id
_entity_poly.type
_entity_poly.pdbx_seq_one_letter_code
_entity_poly.pdbx_strand_id
1 'polypeptide(L)'
;KRKKEMSSESEKRLKAEARPSKVTEEPPGQGSGEEGMFQIGKMRYVRVSCFKGKVLVDIREFYTDKEGSVKPGRKGIALSAEQWNQLKEIIPEIDAALKRF
;
A
#
# COMPACT_ATOMS: atom_id res chain seq x y z
N LYS A 1 -14.64 -6.31 56.64
CA LYS A 1 -13.16 -6.20 56.49
C LYS A 1 -12.83 -6.53 55.02
N ARG A 2 -12.62 -5.52 54.15
CA ARG A 2 -11.34 -5.17 53.45
C ARG A 2 -10.63 -6.42 52.88
N LYS A 3 -10.29 -6.53 51.58
CA LYS A 3 -9.44 -5.64 50.74
C LYS A 3 -9.42 -6.27 49.31
N LYS A 4 -9.98 -5.70 48.23
CA LYS A 4 -9.42 -4.74 47.23
C LYS A 4 -7.93 -4.91 46.96
N GLU A 5 -7.52 -5.36 45.76
CA GLU A 5 -6.39 -4.78 44.99
C GLU A 5 -6.67 -4.88 43.48
N MET A 6 -6.71 -3.71 42.85
CA MET A 6 -6.88 -3.40 41.43
C MET A 6 -5.89 -2.26 41.21
N SER A 7 -4.97 -2.42 40.25
CA SER A 7 -3.87 -1.51 39.88
C SER A 7 -3.77 -1.62 38.37
N SER A 8 -3.54 -0.61 37.52
CA SER A 8 -3.13 0.80 37.57
C SER A 8 -3.15 1.22 36.09
N GLU A 9 -3.78 2.31 35.64
CA GLU A 9 -3.33 3.72 35.65
C GLU A 9 -2.95 4.21 34.23
N SER A 10 -3.55 5.36 33.86
CA SER A 10 -3.15 6.43 32.92
C SER A 10 -2.81 6.09 31.46
N GLU A 11 -3.33 6.81 30.46
CA GLU A 11 -2.92 8.19 30.17
C GLU A 11 -4.00 8.96 29.38
N LYS A 12 -4.15 10.24 29.73
CA LYS A 12 -5.07 11.22 29.13
C LYS A 12 -4.26 12.45 28.72
N ARG A 13 -4.22 12.83 27.44
CA ARG A 13 -3.90 14.20 26.92
C ARG A 13 -4.04 14.25 25.39
N LEU A 14 -5.05 14.95 24.83
CA LEU A 14 -5.13 16.39 24.45
C LEU A 14 -4.29 16.83 23.21
N LYS A 15 -4.96 17.10 22.08
CA LYS A 15 -4.81 18.27 21.15
C LYS A 15 -5.72 18.03 19.92
N ALA A 16 -6.86 18.71 19.68
CA ALA A 16 -7.10 20.09 19.23
C ALA A 16 -6.62 20.41 17.79
N GLU A 17 -7.58 20.93 17.00
CA GLU A 17 -7.49 21.96 15.95
C GLU A 17 -7.69 21.60 14.45
N ALA A 18 -8.82 22.10 13.94
CA ALA A 18 -9.05 22.90 12.73
C ALA A 18 -8.63 22.43 11.32
N ARG A 19 -9.61 22.48 10.41
CA ARG A 19 -9.55 22.42 8.93
C ARG A 19 -9.00 23.78 8.37
N PRO A 20 -8.51 23.94 7.11
CA PRO A 20 -9.40 23.90 5.93
C PRO A 20 -8.79 23.49 4.55
N SER A 21 -9.67 22.96 3.70
CA SER A 21 -9.92 23.25 2.27
C SER A 21 -8.80 23.55 1.24
N LYS A 22 -8.88 22.76 0.15
CA LYS A 22 -8.84 23.15 -1.29
C LYS A 22 -7.46 23.21 -1.99
N VAL A 23 -7.19 22.20 -2.84
CA VAL A 23 -6.48 22.40 -4.14
C VAL A 23 -7.09 21.48 -5.21
N THR A 24 -7.33 22.10 -6.36
CA THR A 24 -7.87 21.58 -7.61
C THR A 24 -6.70 21.22 -8.55
N GLU A 25 -6.80 20.06 -9.23
CA GLU A 25 -6.28 19.70 -10.57
C GLU A 25 -4.75 19.58 -10.85
N GLU A 26 -4.33 18.32 -11.06
CA GLU A 26 -3.35 17.76 -12.04
C GLU A 26 -1.81 18.02 -11.92
N PRO A 27 -0.95 17.14 -12.48
CA PRO A 27 -0.18 16.13 -11.74
C PRO A 27 1.31 16.47 -11.61
N PRO A 28 1.96 16.07 -10.49
CA PRO A 28 3.38 15.79 -10.54
C PRO A 28 3.71 14.44 -9.90
N GLY A 29 4.61 13.72 -10.54
CA GLY A 29 5.27 12.59 -9.92
C GLY A 29 5.91 13.00 -8.58
N GLN A 30 5.91 12.03 -7.67
CA GLN A 30 6.85 11.89 -6.56
C GLN A 30 6.59 12.77 -5.31
N GLY A 31 6.09 12.10 -4.27
CA GLY A 31 6.61 12.28 -2.90
C GLY A 31 5.67 12.92 -1.88
N SER A 32 4.85 12.10 -1.22
CA SER A 32 4.61 12.13 0.24
C SER A 32 3.57 11.06 0.62
N GLY A 33 4.02 9.93 1.19
CA GLY A 33 3.11 9.07 1.96
C GLY A 33 3.45 7.58 2.08
N GLU A 34 4.10 6.95 1.10
CA GLU A 34 4.24 5.48 1.09
C GLU A 34 5.53 5.04 0.39
N GLU A 35 6.63 4.93 1.14
CA GLU A 35 7.89 4.36 0.61
C GLU A 35 7.63 2.94 0.06
N GLY A 36 8.02 2.71 -1.19
CA GLY A 36 7.92 1.40 -1.85
C GLY A 36 6.60 1.11 -2.58
N MET A 37 5.74 2.11 -2.83
CA MET A 37 4.56 2.01 -3.71
C MET A 37 4.87 2.64 -5.09
N PHE A 38 4.71 1.87 -6.17
CA PHE A 38 4.99 2.26 -7.55
C PHE A 38 3.71 2.14 -8.38
N GLN A 39 3.25 3.25 -8.97
CA GLN A 39 2.03 3.25 -9.76
C GLN A 39 2.26 2.75 -11.19
N ILE A 40 1.45 1.80 -11.66
CA ILE A 40 1.51 1.23 -13.02
C ILE A 40 0.20 1.43 -13.81
N GLY A 41 -0.82 2.05 -13.19
CA GLY A 41 -2.09 2.40 -13.83
C GLY A 41 -2.98 3.24 -12.89
N LYS A 42 -4.17 3.63 -13.36
CA LYS A 42 -5.07 4.55 -12.62
C LYS A 42 -5.36 4.10 -11.19
N MET A 43 -5.55 2.80 -10.96
CA MET A 43 -5.75 2.21 -9.64
C MET A 43 -4.94 0.94 -9.47
N ARG A 44 -3.76 0.86 -10.10
CA ARG A 44 -2.89 -0.32 -10.05
C ARG A 44 -1.51 0.08 -9.58
N TYR A 45 -1.03 -0.65 -8.58
CA TYR A 45 0.23 -0.34 -7.91
C TYR A 45 1.04 -1.62 -7.71
N VAL A 46 2.35 -1.46 -7.73
CA VAL A 46 3.34 -2.43 -7.28
C VAL A 46 3.85 -1.95 -5.93
N ARG A 47 3.82 -2.79 -4.90
CA ARG A 47 4.29 -2.45 -3.55
C ARG A 47 5.32 -3.46 -3.07
N VAL A 48 6.44 -2.98 -2.54
CA VAL A 48 7.36 -3.84 -1.78
C VAL A 48 6.93 -3.84 -0.31
N SER A 49 6.66 -5.03 0.23
CA SER A 49 6.22 -5.19 1.62
C SER A 49 6.94 -6.35 2.30
N CYS A 50 7.00 -6.36 3.63
CA CYS A 50 7.52 -7.48 4.40
C CYS A 50 6.40 -8.09 5.24
N PHE A 51 6.10 -9.36 5.02
CA PHE A 51 5.08 -10.09 5.78
C PHE A 51 5.71 -11.32 6.43
N LYS A 52 5.65 -11.39 7.76
CA LYS A 52 6.23 -12.49 8.56
C LYS A 52 7.71 -12.77 8.21
N GLY A 53 8.50 -11.71 8.05
CA GLY A 53 9.94 -11.80 7.73
C GLY A 53 10.26 -12.15 6.27
N LYS A 54 9.24 -12.23 5.38
CA LYS A 54 9.43 -12.46 3.96
C LYS A 54 9.15 -11.19 3.17
N VAL A 55 10.08 -10.80 2.31
CA VAL A 55 9.90 -9.69 1.37
C VAL A 55 9.01 -10.17 0.21
N LEU A 56 7.98 -9.40 -0.09
CA LEU A 56 7.00 -9.65 -1.13
C LEU A 56 6.86 -8.42 -2.02
N VAL A 57 6.69 -8.67 -3.33
CA VAL A 57 6.32 -7.67 -4.33
C VAL A 57 4.84 -7.87 -4.66
N ASP A 58 3.97 -6.99 -4.16
CA ASP A 58 2.53 -7.03 -4.37
C ASP A 58 2.14 -6.19 -5.59
N ILE A 59 1.58 -6.81 -6.63
CA ILE A 59 1.06 -6.15 -7.82
C ILE A 59 -0.47 -6.23 -7.75
N ARG A 60 -1.14 -5.10 -7.50
CA ARG A 60 -2.56 -5.11 -7.09
C ARG A 60 -3.37 -3.94 -7.64
N GLU A 61 -4.62 -4.24 -7.96
CA GLU A 61 -5.65 -3.24 -8.23
C GLU A 61 -6.30 -2.80 -6.91
N PHE A 62 -6.41 -1.49 -6.72
CA PHE A 62 -7.03 -0.86 -5.57
C PHE A 62 -8.41 -0.33 -5.94
N TYR A 63 -9.25 -0.11 -4.94
CA TYR A 63 -10.54 0.56 -5.10
C TYR A 63 -10.67 1.68 -4.06
N THR A 64 -11.51 2.66 -4.37
CA THR A 64 -11.90 3.71 -3.43
C THR A 64 -13.20 3.29 -2.77
N ASP A 65 -13.21 3.22 -1.44
CA ASP A 65 -14.45 2.93 -0.70
C ASP A 65 -15.37 4.16 -0.60
N LYS A 66 -16.55 3.99 0.00
CA LYS A 66 -17.56 5.05 0.11
C LYS A 66 -17.11 6.24 0.97
N GLU A 67 -16.11 6.06 1.83
CA GLU A 67 -15.49 7.09 2.67
C GLU A 67 -14.34 7.81 1.93
N GLY A 68 -14.00 7.39 0.72
CA GLY A 68 -12.92 7.97 -0.08
C GLY A 68 -11.55 7.37 0.19
N SER A 69 -11.45 6.35 1.04
CA SER A 69 -10.17 5.70 1.35
C SER A 69 -9.77 4.69 0.26
N VAL A 70 -8.48 4.63 -0.05
CA VAL A 70 -7.92 3.68 -1.04
C VAL A 70 -7.63 2.36 -0.35
N LYS A 71 -8.21 1.27 -0.86
CA LYS A 71 -8.11 -0.07 -0.29
C LYS A 71 -7.62 -1.09 -1.32
N PRO A 72 -6.79 -2.08 -0.92
CA PRO A 72 -6.37 -3.15 -1.80
C PRO A 72 -7.58 -3.98 -2.25
N GLY A 73 -7.73 -4.19 -3.55
CA GLY A 73 -8.77 -5.02 -4.13
C GLY A 73 -8.42 -6.52 -4.12
N ARG A 74 -9.41 -7.34 -4.50
CA ARG A 74 -9.24 -8.80 -4.66
C ARG A 74 -8.33 -9.16 -5.84
N LYS A 75 -8.28 -8.30 -6.86
CA LYS A 75 -7.45 -8.50 -8.06
C LYS A 75 -6.00 -8.08 -7.78
N GLY A 76 -5.11 -9.05 -7.71
CA GLY A 76 -3.69 -8.82 -7.54
C GLY A 76 -2.95 -10.08 -7.11
N ILE A 77 -1.63 -10.02 -7.13
CA ILE A 77 -0.74 -11.12 -6.74
C ILE A 77 0.42 -10.59 -5.89
N ALA A 78 0.76 -11.31 -4.84
CA ALA A 78 1.98 -11.08 -4.07
C ALA A 78 3.03 -12.09 -4.51
N LEU A 79 4.12 -11.61 -5.10
CA LEU A 79 5.24 -12.41 -5.56
C LEU A 79 6.30 -12.49 -4.48
N SER A 80 6.91 -13.65 -4.30
CA SER A 80 8.16 -13.77 -3.54
C SER A 80 9.30 -13.07 -4.28
N ALA A 81 10.41 -12.79 -3.57
CA ALA A 81 11.62 -12.26 -4.21
C ALA A 81 12.14 -13.17 -5.33
N GLU A 82 12.01 -14.50 -5.18
CA GLU A 82 12.40 -15.48 -6.20
C GLU A 82 11.53 -15.37 -7.46
N GLN A 83 10.20 -15.36 -7.29
CA GLN A 83 9.25 -15.21 -8.39
C GLN A 83 9.43 -13.88 -9.13
N TRP A 84 9.72 -12.81 -8.38
CA TRP A 84 10.02 -11.51 -8.98
C TRP A 84 11.30 -11.53 -9.82
N ASN A 85 12.35 -12.24 -9.38
CA ASN A 85 13.56 -12.38 -10.16
C ASN A 85 13.33 -13.19 -11.44
N GLN A 86 12.61 -14.31 -11.35
CA GLN A 86 12.23 -15.10 -12.53
C GLN A 86 11.40 -14.27 -13.52
N LEU A 87 10.44 -13.47 -13.03
CA LEU A 87 9.66 -12.58 -13.88
C LEU A 87 10.56 -11.64 -14.66
N LYS A 88 11.57 -11.03 -14.03
CA LYS A 88 12.52 -10.13 -14.71
C LYS A 88 13.32 -10.83 -15.80
N GLU A 89 13.73 -12.08 -15.58
CA GLU A 89 14.50 -12.85 -16.56
C GLU A 89 13.70 -13.12 -17.84
N ILE A 90 12.39 -13.32 -17.71
CA ILE A 90 11.50 -13.61 -18.84
C ILE A 90 10.84 -12.36 -19.46
N ILE A 91 11.06 -11.14 -18.92
CA ILE A 91 10.53 -9.89 -19.50
C ILE A 91 10.81 -9.78 -21.01
N PRO A 92 12.04 -10.05 -21.51
CA PRO A 92 12.31 -9.95 -22.94
C PRO A 92 11.45 -10.88 -23.80
N GLU A 93 11.15 -12.07 -23.30
CA GLU A 93 10.27 -13.03 -23.97
C GLU A 93 8.81 -12.57 -23.97
N ILE A 94 8.36 -12.00 -22.84
CA ILE A 94 7.03 -11.38 -22.73
C ILE A 94 6.91 -10.22 -23.71
N ASP A 95 7.91 -9.32 -23.79
CA ASP A 95 7.92 -8.18 -24.70
C ASP A 95 7.90 -8.63 -26.17
N ALA A 96 8.64 -9.69 -26.51
CA ALA A 96 8.60 -10.29 -27.84
C ALA A 96 7.23 -10.89 -28.16
N ALA A 97 6.56 -11.50 -27.18
CA ALA A 97 5.21 -12.05 -27.34
C ALA A 97 4.15 -10.95 -27.48
N LEU A 98 4.26 -9.83 -26.75
CA LEU A 98 3.36 -8.69 -26.84
C LEU A 98 3.34 -8.06 -28.24
N LYS A 99 4.48 -8.03 -28.94
CA LYS A 99 4.57 -7.52 -30.32
C LYS A 99 3.86 -8.40 -31.36
N ARG A 100 3.41 -9.60 -30.99
CA ARG A 100 2.70 -10.52 -31.89
C ARG A 100 1.19 -10.26 -31.93
N PHE A 101 0.68 -9.41 -31.05
CA PHE A 101 -0.71 -8.99 -30.96
C PHE A 101 -0.81 -7.48 -31.20
#